data_AF-A0A8T5ZI41-F1
#
_entry.id   AF-A0A8T5ZI41-F1
#
_cell.length_a   1.000
_cell.length_b   1.000
_cell.length_c   1.000
_cell.angle_alpha   90.00
_cell.angle_beta   90.00
_cell.angle_gamma   90.00
#
_symmetry.space_group_name_H-M   'P 1'
#
loop_
_entity.id
_entity.type
_entity.pdbx_description
1 polymer ?
#
loop_
_entity_poly.entity_id
_entity_poly.type
_entity_poly.pdbx_seq_one_letter_code
_entity_poly.pdbx_strand_id
1 'polypeptide(L)'
;FANPRNAAAGSLRQLDPRITAKRPLTFFCYGVGVLEGGELPDTHLGRLLQFKKWGLPVSDRVTLCESAEEVLAFYHKVEEERPTLGFDIDGVVIKVNSLAQQEQLGFVARAPRWAVAFKFPAQEQMTFVRDVEFQVGRTGAITPVARLEPVHVAGVLVSNATLHNADEIERLGLRIGDKVVIRRAGDVIPQVVNVVLSERPEDTREVVFPTHCPVCGSDVERVEGEAVARCTGGLICGAQRKESLKHFVSRRAMDVDGMGDKIIDQLVEKEYVHTPADLFKLTAGKLTGLERMGPKSAQNVVNALEKAKETTFARFLYALGIREVGEATAAGLAAYFGTLEALEAASIEELQKVPDVGIVVASHVHNFFAEESNRNVISELLAEGVHWPAPIVINAEEIDSPFAGKTVVLTGSLSQMSRDDAKARLVELGAKVAGSVSKKTDLVIAGEAAGSKLAKAQELGIEVIDEAEMLRLLGS
;
A
#
# COMPACT_ATOMS: atom_id res chain seq x y z
N PHE A 1 -25.50 11.37 5.63
CA PHE A 1 -24.32 10.48 5.45
C PHE A 1 -24.74 9.06 5.75
N ALA A 2 -24.12 8.05 5.14
CA ALA A 2 -24.55 6.65 5.27
C ALA A 2 -24.25 6.02 6.64
N ASN A 3 -23.19 6.45 7.32
CA ASN A 3 -22.85 5.99 8.67
C ASN A 3 -22.07 7.09 9.42
N PRO A 4 -21.86 6.96 10.74
CA PRO A 4 -21.11 7.93 11.55
C PRO A 4 -19.68 8.17 11.05
N ARG A 5 -18.98 7.14 10.55
CA ARG A 5 -17.61 7.27 9.99
C ARG A 5 -17.59 8.24 8.79
N ASN A 6 -18.47 8.04 7.82
CA ASN A 6 -18.60 8.91 6.65
C ASN A 6 -19.09 10.32 7.05
N ALA A 7 -19.96 10.41 8.07
CA ALA A 7 -20.43 11.69 8.61
C ALA A 7 -19.31 12.51 9.24
N ALA A 8 -18.47 11.88 10.06
CA ALA A 8 -17.32 12.52 10.69
C ALA A 8 -16.32 13.04 9.65
N ALA A 9 -15.94 12.19 8.68
CA ALA A 9 -15.01 12.57 7.62
C ALA A 9 -15.51 13.74 6.77
N GLY A 10 -16.79 13.71 6.37
CA GLY A 10 -17.40 14.81 5.61
C GLY A 10 -17.59 16.09 6.44
N SER A 11 -17.80 15.96 7.75
CA SER A 11 -17.91 17.10 8.67
C SER A 11 -16.56 17.77 8.92
N LEU A 12 -15.47 17.00 8.98
CA LEU A 12 -14.12 17.53 9.23
C LEU A 12 -13.50 18.17 7.98
N ARG A 13 -13.75 17.60 6.79
CA ARG A 13 -13.18 18.06 5.51
C ARG A 13 -14.00 19.19 4.87
N GLN A 14 -14.32 20.22 5.66
CA GLN A 14 -15.01 21.43 5.18
C GLN A 14 -14.00 22.55 4.98
N LEU A 15 -14.13 23.29 3.87
CA LEU A 15 -13.32 24.49 3.64
C LEU A 15 -13.66 25.60 4.65
N ASP A 16 -14.95 25.69 5.01
CA ASP A 16 -15.41 26.64 6.03
C ASP A 16 -15.50 25.96 7.41
N PRO A 17 -14.60 26.29 8.36
CA PRO A 17 -14.57 25.65 9.68
C PRO A 17 -15.83 25.95 10.51
N ARG A 18 -16.61 26.99 10.18
CA ARG A 18 -17.87 27.31 10.86
C ARG A 18 -18.95 26.24 10.63
N ILE A 19 -18.83 25.47 9.54
CA ILE A 19 -19.70 24.32 9.29
C ILE A 19 -19.31 23.18 10.23
N THR A 20 -18.01 22.89 10.34
CA THR A 20 -17.47 21.87 11.26
C THR A 20 -17.86 22.18 12.70
N ALA A 21 -17.79 23.44 13.13
CA ALA A 21 -18.15 23.87 14.48
C ALA A 21 -19.61 23.60 14.88
N LYS A 22 -20.51 23.43 13.89
CA LYS A 22 -21.93 23.11 14.14
C LYS A 22 -22.20 21.60 14.18
N ARG A 23 -21.19 20.77 13.96
CA ARG A 23 -21.30 19.30 13.99
C ARG A 23 -20.77 18.82 15.34
N PRO A 24 -21.48 17.93 16.06
CA PRO A 24 -21.06 17.46 17.37
C PRO A 24 -19.94 16.41 17.26
N LEU A 25 -18.78 16.84 16.73
CA LEU A 25 -17.59 16.01 16.62
C LEU A 25 -16.91 15.86 17.99
N THR A 26 -16.34 14.69 18.22
CA THR A 26 -15.53 14.37 19.41
C THR A 26 -14.27 13.58 18.98
N PHE A 27 -13.38 13.28 19.93
CA PHE A 27 -12.07 12.68 19.65
C PHE A 27 -11.59 11.79 20.79
N PHE A 28 -10.79 10.76 20.47
CA PHE A 28 -10.03 9.96 21.43
C PHE A 28 -8.61 9.69 20.91
N CYS A 29 -7.62 9.85 21.79
CA CYS A 29 -6.23 9.50 21.51
C CYS A 29 -5.99 7.97 21.53
N TYR A 30 -5.08 7.49 20.68
CA TYR A 30 -4.71 6.08 20.63
C TYR A 30 -3.25 5.81 20.21
N GLY A 31 -2.41 6.83 20.01
CA GLY A 31 -1.05 6.62 19.53
C GLY A 31 -0.24 7.91 19.44
N VAL A 32 1.05 7.75 19.12
CA VAL A 32 2.01 8.84 18.96
C VAL A 32 2.63 8.73 17.57
N GLY A 33 2.82 9.87 16.91
CA GLY A 33 3.59 9.98 15.67
C GLY A 33 5.01 10.44 15.99
N VAL A 34 5.39 11.62 15.50
CA VAL A 34 6.67 12.26 15.83
C VAL A 34 6.72 12.65 17.31
N LEU A 35 7.86 12.40 17.95
CA LEU A 35 8.20 12.84 19.29
C LEU A 35 9.61 13.41 19.26
N GLU A 36 9.76 14.69 19.54
CA GLU A 36 11.03 15.41 19.60
C GLU A 36 11.12 16.15 20.93
N GLY A 37 12.29 16.15 21.56
CA GLY A 37 12.59 17.02 22.71
C GLY A 37 11.68 16.83 23.93
N GLY A 38 11.48 15.58 24.40
CA GLY A 38 10.75 15.30 25.62
C GLY A 38 10.71 13.82 25.99
N GLU A 39 10.25 13.52 27.20
CA GLU A 39 10.13 12.16 27.72
C GLU A 39 8.66 11.71 27.75
N LEU A 40 8.43 10.47 27.31
CA LEU A 40 7.14 9.79 27.43
C LEU A 40 7.37 8.41 28.05
N PRO A 41 6.40 7.86 28.80
CA PRO A 41 6.50 6.52 29.34
C PRO A 41 6.82 5.45 28.28
N ASP A 42 7.49 4.40 28.72
CA ASP A 42 7.91 3.22 27.92
C ASP A 42 6.78 2.18 27.73
N THR A 43 5.59 2.46 28.28
CA THR A 43 4.37 1.68 28.05
C THR A 43 3.31 2.49 27.30
N HIS A 44 2.59 1.83 26.39
CA HIS A 44 1.57 2.47 25.56
C HIS A 44 0.42 3.01 26.41
N LEU A 45 -0.03 2.24 27.41
CA LEU A 45 -1.01 2.74 28.38
C LEU A 45 -0.44 3.92 29.18
N GLY A 46 0.83 3.87 29.59
CA GLY A 46 1.47 4.99 30.28
C GLY A 46 1.42 6.29 29.47
N ARG A 47 1.67 6.21 28.16
CA ARG A 47 1.54 7.35 27.23
C ARG A 47 0.10 7.85 27.13
N LEU A 48 -0.90 6.97 27.04
CA LEU A 48 -2.31 7.38 27.01
C LEU A 48 -2.73 8.05 28.32
N LEU A 49 -2.30 7.55 29.47
CA LEU A 49 -2.56 8.19 30.75
C LEU A 49 -1.86 9.55 30.87
N GLN A 50 -0.65 9.68 30.31
CA GLN A 50 0.04 10.97 30.23
C GLN A 50 -0.74 11.97 29.36
N PHE A 51 -1.28 11.54 28.22
CA PHE A 51 -2.16 12.37 27.38
C PHE A 51 -3.40 12.84 28.15
N LYS A 52 -4.02 11.95 28.92
CA LYS A 52 -5.16 12.31 29.77
C LYS A 52 -4.78 13.38 30.81
N LYS A 53 -3.59 13.29 31.42
CA LYS A 53 -3.08 14.31 32.35
C LYS A 53 -2.85 15.67 31.67
N TRP A 54 -2.47 15.66 30.39
CA TRP A 54 -2.33 16.89 29.58
C TRP A 54 -3.65 17.44 29.05
N GLY A 55 -4.79 16.82 29.35
CA GLY A 55 -6.12 17.28 28.94
C GLY A 55 -6.59 16.75 27.59
N LEU A 56 -5.86 15.81 26.98
CA LEU A 56 -6.31 15.14 25.77
C LEU A 56 -7.36 14.07 26.11
N PRO A 57 -8.41 13.89 25.28
CA PRO A 57 -9.47 12.94 25.56
C PRO A 57 -8.98 11.50 25.31
N VAL A 58 -9.16 10.65 26.31
CA VAL A 58 -8.81 9.21 26.28
C VAL A 58 -10.01 8.42 26.77
N SER A 59 -10.32 7.32 26.10
CA SER A 59 -11.43 6.45 26.50
C SER A 59 -11.20 5.90 27.90
N ASP A 60 -12.28 5.81 28.67
CA ASP A 60 -12.35 5.17 29.98
C ASP A 60 -12.25 3.64 29.92
N ARG A 61 -12.30 3.05 28.72
CA ARG A 61 -12.30 1.58 28.49
C ARG A 61 -10.94 1.02 28.11
N VAL A 62 -9.89 1.83 28.04
CA VAL A 62 -8.53 1.32 27.78
C VAL A 62 -8.11 0.42 28.95
N THR A 63 -7.78 -0.84 28.65
CA THR A 63 -7.59 -1.90 29.65
C THR A 63 -6.31 -2.66 29.38
N LEU A 64 -5.55 -2.99 30.43
CA LEU A 64 -4.44 -3.97 30.34
C LEU A 64 -4.99 -5.38 30.46
N CYS A 65 -4.42 -6.28 29.68
CA CYS A 65 -4.69 -7.71 29.73
C CYS A 65 -3.33 -8.42 29.73
N GLU A 66 -3.10 -9.28 30.72
CA GLU A 66 -1.84 -10.00 30.91
C GLU A 66 -1.83 -11.38 30.23
N SER A 67 -2.98 -11.76 29.65
CA SER A 67 -3.18 -13.04 28.96
C SER A 67 -4.11 -12.91 27.76
N ALA A 68 -4.07 -13.87 26.83
CA ALA A 68 -4.97 -13.89 25.68
C ALA A 68 -6.43 -14.14 26.12
N GLU A 69 -6.62 -14.89 27.20
CA GLU A 69 -7.92 -15.16 27.81
C GLU A 69 -8.56 -13.87 28.34
N GLU A 70 -7.77 -13.01 28.99
CA GLU A 70 -8.24 -11.68 29.42
C GLU A 70 -8.60 -10.78 28.23
N VAL A 71 -7.83 -10.86 27.13
CA VAL A 71 -8.16 -10.15 25.89
C VAL A 71 -9.51 -10.62 25.32
N LEU A 72 -9.78 -11.93 25.32
CA LEU A 72 -11.06 -12.48 24.88
C LEU A 72 -12.21 -12.09 25.80
N ALA A 73 -12.00 -12.10 27.12
CA ALA A 73 -12.98 -11.63 28.08
C ALA A 73 -13.31 -10.15 27.87
N PHE A 74 -12.30 -9.31 27.63
CA PHE A 74 -12.50 -7.90 27.28
C PHE A 74 -13.27 -7.75 25.97
N TYR A 75 -12.93 -8.52 24.93
CA TYR A 75 -13.64 -8.50 23.66
C TYR A 75 -15.14 -8.78 23.81
N HIS A 76 -15.50 -9.87 24.48
CA HIS A 76 -16.91 -10.25 24.68
C HIS A 76 -17.68 -9.24 25.52
N LYS A 77 -17.03 -8.68 26.55
CA LYS A 77 -17.63 -7.61 27.35
C LYS A 77 -17.93 -6.37 26.51
N VAL A 78 -16.99 -5.94 25.66
CA VAL A 78 -17.20 -4.79 24.77
C VAL A 78 -18.25 -5.10 23.70
N GLU A 79 -18.33 -6.33 23.21
CA GLU A 79 -19.37 -6.78 22.28
C GLU A 79 -20.77 -6.65 22.89
N GLU A 80 -20.95 -7.11 24.13
CA GLU A 80 -22.22 -7.02 24.88
C GLU A 80 -22.62 -5.56 25.14
N GLU A 81 -21.66 -4.73 25.55
CA GLU A 81 -21.90 -3.32 25.88
C GLU A 81 -22.01 -2.41 24.64
N ARG A 82 -21.69 -2.91 23.45
CA ARG A 82 -21.66 -2.15 22.19
C ARG A 82 -22.91 -1.29 21.94
N PRO A 83 -24.16 -1.75 22.15
CA PRO A 83 -25.35 -0.94 21.91
C PRO A 83 -25.48 0.28 22.83
N THR A 84 -24.76 0.30 23.96
CA THR A 84 -24.89 1.32 25.01
C THR A 84 -23.88 2.45 24.91
N LEU A 85 -22.88 2.32 24.04
CA LEU A 85 -21.74 3.24 24.00
C LEU A 85 -22.09 4.65 23.49
N GLY A 86 -23.19 4.80 22.76
CA GLY A 86 -23.59 6.08 22.16
C GLY A 86 -22.73 6.50 20.95
N PHE A 87 -21.81 5.65 20.51
CA PHE A 87 -21.02 5.82 19.29
C PHE A 87 -20.69 4.45 18.68
N ASP A 88 -20.43 4.43 17.37
CA ASP A 88 -20.10 3.21 16.64
C ASP A 88 -18.66 2.76 16.94
N ILE A 89 -18.51 1.46 17.21
CA ILE A 89 -17.23 0.74 17.17
C ILE A 89 -17.37 -0.49 16.29
N ASP A 90 -16.30 -0.91 15.62
CA ASP A 90 -16.26 -2.04 14.71
C ASP A 90 -15.42 -3.23 15.23
N GLY A 91 -14.87 -3.11 16.43
CA GLY A 91 -14.07 -4.11 17.12
C GLY A 91 -13.28 -3.49 18.27
N VAL A 92 -12.28 -4.22 18.74
CA VAL A 92 -11.26 -3.75 19.68
C VAL A 92 -9.88 -3.81 19.04
N VAL A 93 -8.96 -2.95 19.47
CA VAL A 93 -7.56 -2.98 19.00
C VAL A 93 -6.68 -3.52 20.11
N ILE A 94 -6.02 -4.64 19.85
CA ILE A 94 -5.10 -5.27 20.79
C ILE A 94 -3.68 -4.85 20.40
N LYS A 95 -2.89 -4.40 21.37
CA LYS A 95 -1.53 -3.90 21.16
C LYS A 95 -0.60 -4.44 22.23
N VAL A 96 0.62 -4.80 21.84
CA VAL A 96 1.71 -5.02 22.80
C VAL A 96 1.93 -3.74 23.61
N ASN A 97 1.95 -3.83 24.94
CA ASN A 97 1.99 -2.63 25.78
C ASN A 97 3.39 -2.00 25.89
N SER A 98 4.46 -2.81 25.89
CA SER A 98 5.84 -2.30 25.95
C SER A 98 6.27 -1.69 24.61
N LEU A 99 6.79 -0.46 24.64
CA LEU A 99 7.26 0.22 23.41
C LEU A 99 8.53 -0.43 22.84
N ALA A 100 9.46 -0.89 23.68
CA ALA A 100 10.66 -1.60 23.23
C ALA A 100 10.31 -2.87 22.44
N GLN A 101 9.26 -3.60 22.88
CA GLN A 101 8.77 -4.77 22.15
C GLN A 101 8.09 -4.39 20.82
N GLN A 102 7.39 -3.26 20.77
CA GLN A 102 6.82 -2.75 19.51
C GLN A 102 7.92 -2.41 18.50
N GLU A 103 8.99 -1.74 18.94
CA GLU A 103 10.15 -1.38 18.12
C GLU A 103 10.86 -2.64 17.58
N GLN A 104 11.05 -3.66 18.42
CA GLN A 104 11.63 -4.94 18.01
C GLN A 104 10.75 -5.67 16.98
N LEU A 105 9.43 -5.65 17.16
CA LEU A 105 8.48 -6.31 16.24
C LEU A 105 8.39 -5.56 14.90
N GLY A 106 8.44 -4.24 14.92
CA GLY A 106 8.44 -3.38 13.75
C GLY A 106 7.14 -3.40 12.95
N PHE A 107 7.26 -3.10 11.65
CA PHE A 107 6.13 -2.93 10.72
C PHE A 107 6.31 -3.81 9.50
N VAL A 108 5.20 -4.28 8.94
CA VAL A 108 5.12 -4.67 7.52
C VAL A 108 4.68 -3.45 6.70
N ALA A 109 4.68 -3.56 5.37
CA ALA A 109 4.42 -2.43 4.46
C ALA A 109 3.15 -1.61 4.76
N ARG A 110 2.12 -2.23 5.36
CA ARG A 110 0.80 -1.58 5.59
C ARG A 110 0.32 -1.58 7.04
N ALA A 111 1.02 -2.25 7.95
CA ALA A 111 0.53 -2.44 9.32
C ALA A 111 1.67 -2.72 10.31
N PRO A 112 1.51 -2.37 11.60
CA PRO A 112 2.40 -2.83 12.66
C PRO A 112 2.30 -4.35 12.88
N ARG A 113 3.39 -4.99 13.29
CA ARG A 113 3.41 -6.42 13.68
C ARG A 113 2.96 -6.66 15.12
N TRP A 114 2.87 -5.60 15.91
CA TRP A 114 2.59 -5.61 17.34
C TRP A 114 1.15 -5.21 17.71
N ALA A 115 0.28 -5.01 16.72
CA ALA A 115 -1.13 -4.68 16.96
C ALA A 115 -2.07 -5.34 15.94
N VAL A 116 -3.28 -5.66 16.39
CA VAL A 116 -4.34 -6.23 15.54
C VAL A 116 -5.69 -5.61 15.89
N ALA A 117 -6.51 -5.36 14.87
CA ALA A 117 -7.91 -5.00 15.05
C ALA A 117 -8.75 -6.28 15.11
N PHE A 118 -9.22 -6.65 16.30
CA PHE A 118 -10.09 -7.79 16.52
C PHE A 118 -11.55 -7.37 16.34
N LYS A 119 -12.06 -7.57 15.12
CA LYS A 119 -13.37 -7.07 14.68
C LYS A 119 -14.53 -7.87 15.28
N PHE A 120 -15.66 -7.21 15.49
CA PHE A 120 -16.92 -7.90 15.76
C PHE A 120 -17.41 -8.64 14.50
N PRO A 121 -18.25 -9.67 14.64
CA PRO A 121 -18.91 -10.30 13.51
C PRO A 121 -19.60 -9.23 12.65
N ALA A 122 -19.32 -9.26 11.34
CA ALA A 122 -19.94 -8.35 10.39
C ALA A 122 -21.44 -8.61 10.33
N GLN A 123 -22.24 -7.56 10.21
CA GLN A 123 -23.67 -7.74 9.99
C GLN A 123 -23.91 -8.39 8.63
N GLU A 124 -24.63 -9.50 8.65
CA GLU A 124 -25.07 -10.21 7.46
C GLU A 124 -26.49 -9.79 7.12
N GLN A 125 -26.81 -9.72 5.82
CA GLN A 125 -28.16 -9.46 5.34
C GLN A 125 -28.45 -10.37 4.15
N MET A 126 -29.72 -10.65 3.91
CA MET A 126 -30.14 -11.43 2.75
C MET A 126 -30.67 -10.51 1.66
N THR A 127 -30.33 -10.81 0.42
CA THR A 127 -30.88 -10.12 -0.76
C THR A 127 -30.86 -11.03 -1.98
N PHE A 128 -31.44 -10.60 -3.10
CA PHE A 128 -31.47 -11.37 -4.34
C PHE A 128 -30.38 -10.93 -5.31
N VAL A 129 -29.80 -11.88 -6.03
CA VAL A 129 -28.91 -11.62 -7.17
C VAL A 129 -29.76 -11.30 -8.40
N ARG A 130 -29.66 -10.08 -8.90
CA ARG A 130 -30.37 -9.62 -10.10
C ARG A 130 -29.61 -9.92 -11.38
N ASP A 131 -28.30 -9.79 -11.33
CA ASP A 131 -27.44 -10.08 -12.46
C ASP A 131 -26.01 -10.35 -11.99
N VAL A 132 -25.15 -10.84 -12.89
CA VAL A 132 -23.71 -10.93 -12.68
C VAL A 132 -22.99 -10.25 -13.83
N GLU A 133 -22.23 -9.21 -13.51
CA GLU A 133 -21.39 -8.50 -14.46
C GLU A 133 -19.93 -8.94 -14.33
N PHE A 134 -19.18 -8.88 -15.43
CA PHE A 134 -17.78 -9.28 -15.47
C PHE A 134 -16.91 -8.05 -15.73
N GLN A 135 -16.24 -7.57 -14.69
CA GLN A 135 -15.38 -6.40 -14.77
C GLN A 135 -13.97 -6.79 -15.18
N VAL A 136 -13.41 -6.10 -16.16
CA VAL A 136 -12.04 -6.33 -16.64
C VAL A 136 -11.11 -5.34 -15.94
N GLY A 137 -10.23 -5.86 -15.08
CA GLY A 137 -9.22 -5.07 -14.36
C GLY A 137 -8.00 -4.73 -15.21
N ARG A 138 -7.08 -3.96 -14.63
CA ARG A 138 -5.83 -3.50 -15.27
C ARG A 138 -5.03 -4.61 -15.95
N THR A 139 -4.86 -5.74 -15.27
CA THR A 139 -4.04 -6.87 -15.73
C THR A 139 -4.84 -7.87 -16.57
N GLY A 140 -5.99 -7.45 -17.09
CA GLY A 140 -6.92 -8.29 -17.82
C GLY A 140 -7.78 -9.19 -16.94
N ALA A 141 -7.56 -9.24 -15.62
CA ALA A 141 -8.34 -10.03 -14.67
C ALA A 141 -9.84 -9.77 -14.80
N ILE A 142 -10.60 -10.82 -15.10
CA ILE A 142 -12.05 -10.76 -15.23
C ILE A 142 -12.66 -11.13 -13.88
N THR A 143 -13.17 -10.12 -13.18
CA THR A 143 -13.75 -10.27 -11.85
C THR A 143 -15.28 -10.29 -11.93
N PRO A 144 -15.94 -11.38 -11.54
CA PRO A 144 -17.40 -11.42 -11.47
C PRO A 144 -17.92 -10.58 -10.29
N VAL A 145 -18.94 -9.76 -10.55
CA VAL A 145 -19.58 -8.88 -9.59
C VAL A 145 -21.09 -9.10 -9.63
N ALA A 146 -21.66 -9.55 -8.51
CA ALA A 146 -23.10 -9.70 -8.38
C ALA A 146 -23.76 -8.32 -8.28
N ARG A 147 -24.73 -8.05 -9.16
CA ARG A 147 -25.71 -6.98 -9.01
C ARG A 147 -26.83 -7.48 -8.11
N LEU A 148 -27.07 -6.78 -7.02
CA LEU A 148 -27.98 -7.20 -5.97
C LEU A 148 -29.23 -6.31 -5.94
N GLU A 149 -30.35 -6.88 -5.50
CA GLU A 149 -31.46 -6.07 -5.02
C GLU A 149 -30.95 -5.18 -3.87
N PRO A 150 -31.14 -3.85 -3.92
CA PRO A 150 -30.55 -2.95 -2.94
C PRO A 150 -30.98 -3.27 -1.50
N VAL A 151 -30.01 -3.50 -0.62
CA VAL A 151 -30.24 -3.84 0.80
C VAL A 151 -29.31 -3.03 1.71
N HIS A 152 -29.78 -2.67 2.90
CA HIS A 152 -28.95 -1.93 3.87
C HIS A 152 -28.13 -2.91 4.72
N VAL A 153 -26.81 -2.82 4.67
CA VAL A 153 -25.89 -3.61 5.50
C VAL A 153 -25.04 -2.65 6.34
N ALA A 154 -25.13 -2.73 7.67
CA ALA A 154 -24.40 -1.84 8.58
C ALA A 154 -24.57 -0.34 8.23
N GLY A 155 -25.82 0.07 7.96
CA GLY A 155 -26.20 1.46 7.64
C GLY A 155 -25.89 1.92 6.20
N VAL A 156 -25.21 1.11 5.38
CA VAL A 156 -24.89 1.46 3.99
C VAL A 156 -25.77 0.67 3.02
N LEU A 157 -26.34 1.36 2.02
CA LEU A 157 -27.04 0.71 0.92
C LEU A 157 -26.03 -0.04 0.04
N VAL A 158 -26.17 -1.36 -0.02
CA VAL A 158 -25.36 -2.26 -0.84
C VAL A 158 -26.19 -2.72 -2.03
N SER A 159 -25.67 -2.51 -3.23
CA SER A 159 -26.26 -2.99 -4.49
C SER A 159 -25.31 -3.86 -5.31
N ASN A 160 -24.07 -4.07 -4.84
CA ASN A 160 -23.07 -4.89 -5.52
C ASN A 160 -22.26 -5.68 -4.51
N ALA A 161 -21.88 -6.91 -4.85
CA ALA A 161 -20.93 -7.71 -4.09
C ALA A 161 -19.97 -8.45 -5.02
N THR A 162 -18.71 -8.61 -4.59
CA THR A 162 -17.74 -9.41 -5.35
C THR A 162 -18.07 -10.90 -5.23
N LEU A 163 -17.85 -11.63 -6.34
CA LEU A 163 -17.90 -13.09 -6.40
C LEU A 163 -16.49 -13.69 -6.52
N HIS A 164 -15.43 -12.89 -6.35
CA HIS A 164 -14.03 -13.27 -6.43
C HIS A 164 -13.56 -13.78 -7.81
N ASN A 165 -13.98 -14.97 -8.23
CA ASN A 165 -13.55 -15.62 -9.46
C ASN A 165 -14.56 -16.72 -9.88
N ALA A 166 -14.26 -17.41 -10.99
CA ALA A 166 -15.12 -18.47 -11.52
C ALA A 166 -15.27 -19.67 -10.55
N ASP A 167 -14.18 -20.08 -9.90
CA ASP A 167 -14.18 -21.22 -8.98
C ASP A 167 -15.06 -20.95 -7.76
N GLU A 168 -15.11 -19.71 -7.29
CA GLU A 168 -15.98 -19.30 -6.18
C GLU A 168 -17.47 -19.32 -6.57
N ILE A 169 -17.82 -18.93 -7.81
CA ILE A 169 -19.19 -19.06 -8.32
C ILE A 169 -19.62 -20.54 -8.31
N GLU A 170 -18.73 -21.43 -8.78
CA GLU A 170 -18.97 -22.87 -8.81
C GLU A 170 -19.09 -23.45 -7.39
N ARG A 171 -18.18 -23.07 -6.48
CA ARG A 171 -18.21 -23.48 -5.06
C ARG A 171 -19.50 -23.06 -4.36
N LEU A 172 -19.99 -21.86 -4.65
CA LEU A 172 -21.25 -21.35 -4.10
C LEU A 172 -22.48 -21.98 -4.77
N GLY A 173 -22.31 -22.57 -5.96
CA GLY A 173 -23.42 -23.04 -6.79
C GLY A 173 -24.39 -21.92 -7.16
N LEU A 174 -23.88 -20.69 -7.32
CA LEU A 174 -24.66 -19.47 -7.45
C LEU A 174 -25.33 -19.35 -8.83
N ARG A 175 -26.60 -18.96 -8.84
CA ARG A 175 -27.39 -18.67 -10.05
C ARG A 175 -27.97 -17.26 -9.97
N ILE A 176 -28.17 -16.62 -11.12
CA ILE A 176 -28.91 -15.35 -11.18
C ILE A 176 -30.36 -15.62 -10.79
N GLY A 177 -30.90 -14.80 -9.88
CA GLY A 177 -32.20 -14.99 -9.24
C GLY A 177 -32.12 -15.55 -7.82
N ASP A 178 -30.97 -16.08 -7.39
CA ASP A 178 -30.81 -16.63 -6.05
C ASP A 178 -30.96 -15.60 -4.94
N LYS A 179 -31.51 -16.04 -3.81
CA LYS A 179 -31.36 -15.34 -2.53
C LYS A 179 -30.00 -15.69 -1.94
N VAL A 180 -29.24 -14.68 -1.55
CA VAL A 180 -27.88 -14.80 -1.03
C VAL A 180 -27.75 -14.10 0.31
N VAL A 181 -26.91 -14.66 1.17
CA VAL A 181 -26.40 -13.96 2.35
C VAL A 181 -25.20 -13.14 1.92
N ILE A 182 -25.25 -11.84 2.18
CA ILE A 182 -24.13 -10.94 1.96
C ILE A 182 -23.63 -10.41 3.29
N ARG A 183 -22.32 -10.17 3.34
CA ARG A 183 -21.69 -9.49 4.47
C ARG A 183 -20.74 -8.43 3.96
N ARG A 184 -20.54 -7.41 4.79
CA ARG A 184 -19.53 -6.39 4.53
C ARG A 184 -18.25 -6.76 5.28
N ALA A 185 -17.27 -7.34 4.59
CA ALA A 185 -16.00 -7.68 5.20
C ALA A 185 -15.19 -6.40 5.50
N GLY A 186 -14.83 -6.21 6.76
CA GLY A 186 -13.94 -5.12 7.20
C GLY A 186 -14.44 -3.70 6.87
N ASP A 187 -15.76 -3.49 6.76
CA ASP A 187 -16.38 -2.20 6.40
C ASP A 187 -15.97 -1.62 5.02
N VAL A 188 -15.48 -2.43 4.07
CA VAL A 188 -15.09 -1.91 2.75
C VAL A 188 -15.85 -2.57 1.60
N ILE A 189 -15.66 -3.87 1.36
CA ILE A 189 -16.19 -4.53 0.16
C ILE A 189 -17.25 -5.57 0.57
N PRO A 190 -18.50 -5.45 0.06
CA PRO A 190 -19.50 -6.49 0.23
C PRO A 190 -19.10 -7.76 -0.52
N GLN A 191 -19.29 -8.91 0.12
CA GLN A 191 -19.05 -10.23 -0.47
C GLN A 191 -20.26 -11.13 -0.23
N VAL A 192 -20.51 -12.03 -1.18
CA VAL A 192 -21.47 -13.12 -1.01
C VAL A 192 -20.86 -14.17 -0.08
N VAL A 193 -21.61 -14.60 0.93
CA VAL A 193 -21.18 -15.62 1.90
C VAL A 193 -21.62 -17.01 1.42
N ASN A 194 -22.91 -17.13 1.13
CA ASN A 194 -23.54 -18.36 0.66
C ASN A 194 -24.87 -18.07 -0.03
N VAL A 195 -25.32 -19.04 -0.83
CA VAL A 195 -26.68 -19.09 -1.39
C VAL A 195 -27.63 -19.68 -0.35
N VAL A 196 -28.84 -19.14 -0.25
CA VAL A 196 -29.93 -19.71 0.55
C VAL A 196 -30.70 -20.71 -0.32
N LEU A 197 -30.14 -21.93 -0.46
CA LEU A 197 -30.63 -22.92 -1.42
C LEU A 197 -32.08 -23.36 -1.15
N SER A 198 -32.52 -23.34 0.10
CA SER A 198 -33.90 -23.63 0.51
C SER A 198 -34.93 -22.62 0.00
N GLU A 199 -34.50 -21.43 -0.40
CA GLU A 199 -35.33 -20.34 -0.92
C GLU A 199 -35.03 -20.03 -2.40
N ARG A 200 -34.40 -20.97 -3.13
CA ARG A 200 -34.10 -20.80 -4.55
C ARG A 200 -35.43 -20.72 -5.35
N PRO A 201 -35.67 -19.62 -6.10
CA PRO A 201 -36.82 -19.54 -6.99
C PRO A 201 -36.76 -20.60 -8.11
N GLU A 202 -37.92 -20.96 -8.68
CA GLU A 202 -37.97 -21.89 -9.81
C GLU A 202 -37.28 -21.33 -11.07
N ASP A 203 -37.44 -20.03 -11.33
CA ASP A 203 -36.80 -19.33 -12.45
C ASP A 203 -35.45 -18.73 -12.03
N THR A 204 -34.38 -19.50 -12.25
CA THR A 204 -32.99 -19.03 -12.06
C THR A 204 -32.13 -19.34 -13.28
N ARG A 205 -31.22 -18.43 -13.60
CA ARG A 205 -30.31 -18.56 -14.74
C ARG A 205 -28.90 -18.93 -14.29
N GLU A 206 -28.24 -19.79 -15.05
CA GLU A 206 -26.84 -20.11 -14.82
C GLU A 206 -25.95 -18.89 -15.06
N VAL A 207 -24.91 -18.75 -14.24
CA VAL A 207 -23.88 -17.72 -14.43
C VAL A 207 -22.84 -18.26 -15.39
N VAL A 208 -22.90 -17.83 -16.65
CA VAL A 208 -21.93 -18.24 -17.67
C VAL A 208 -20.74 -17.29 -17.63
N PHE A 209 -19.56 -17.82 -17.28
CA PHE A 209 -18.33 -17.04 -17.33
C PHE A 209 -17.97 -16.73 -18.80
N PRO A 210 -17.61 -15.47 -19.14
CA PRO A 210 -17.37 -15.09 -20.53
C PRO A 210 -16.14 -15.80 -21.10
N THR A 211 -16.28 -16.38 -22.30
CA THR A 211 -15.16 -16.92 -23.07
C THR A 211 -14.43 -15.84 -23.89
N HIS A 212 -15.08 -14.69 -24.09
CA HIS A 212 -14.50 -13.51 -24.74
C HIS A 212 -14.68 -12.29 -23.84
N CYS A 213 -13.67 -11.42 -23.82
CA CYS A 213 -13.64 -10.21 -23.02
C CYS A 213 -14.88 -9.34 -23.32
N PRO A 214 -15.69 -8.98 -22.31
CA PRO A 214 -16.92 -8.21 -22.52
C PRO A 214 -16.67 -6.77 -22.99
N VAL A 215 -15.41 -6.33 -23.02
CA VAL A 215 -15.02 -4.98 -23.43
C VAL A 215 -14.41 -4.94 -24.83
N CYS A 216 -13.45 -5.83 -25.14
CA CYS A 216 -12.71 -5.79 -26.40
C CYS A 216 -12.91 -7.02 -27.30
N GLY A 217 -13.69 -8.01 -26.87
CA GLY A 217 -13.98 -9.23 -27.64
C GLY A 217 -12.81 -10.21 -27.78
N SER A 218 -11.61 -9.89 -27.28
CA SER A 218 -10.47 -10.81 -27.26
C SER A 218 -10.74 -12.03 -26.39
N ASP A 219 -10.00 -13.11 -26.62
CA ASP A 219 -10.16 -14.36 -25.87
C ASP A 219 -9.95 -14.17 -24.36
N VAL A 220 -10.67 -14.96 -23.58
CA VAL A 220 -10.46 -15.09 -22.14
C VAL A 220 -9.70 -16.38 -21.88
N GLU A 221 -8.50 -16.25 -21.33
CA GLU A 221 -7.69 -17.40 -20.94
C GLU A 221 -7.76 -17.61 -19.42
N ARG A 222 -7.76 -18.87 -19.01
CA ARG A 222 -7.55 -19.29 -17.63
C ARG A 222 -6.49 -20.37 -17.62
N VAL A 223 -5.29 -20.02 -17.15
CA VAL A 223 -4.16 -20.94 -17.09
C VAL A 223 -4.46 -22.00 -16.03
N GLU A 224 -4.15 -23.27 -16.33
CA GLU A 224 -4.34 -24.38 -15.40
C GLU A 224 -3.60 -24.13 -14.08
N GLY A 225 -4.31 -24.23 -12.96
CA GLY A 225 -3.79 -23.93 -11.63
C GLY A 225 -3.94 -22.47 -11.17
N GLU A 226 -4.33 -21.53 -12.06
CA GLU A 226 -4.69 -20.17 -11.67
C GLU A 226 -6.21 -19.98 -11.57
N ALA A 227 -6.69 -19.45 -10.44
CA ALA A 227 -8.12 -19.19 -10.24
C ALA A 227 -8.67 -18.02 -11.10
N VAL A 228 -7.79 -17.12 -11.57
CA VAL A 228 -8.18 -15.86 -12.23
C VAL A 228 -8.13 -16.00 -13.75
N ALA A 229 -9.28 -15.90 -14.39
CA ALA A 229 -9.38 -15.77 -15.84
C ALA A 229 -9.04 -14.34 -16.30
N ARG A 230 -8.39 -14.20 -17.46
CA ARG A 230 -7.89 -12.92 -17.97
C ARG A 230 -8.19 -12.70 -19.43
N CYS A 231 -8.46 -11.44 -19.78
CA CYS A 231 -8.46 -10.96 -21.15
C CYS A 231 -7.04 -10.97 -21.72
N THR A 232 -6.85 -11.67 -22.84
CA THR A 232 -5.56 -11.73 -23.57
C THR A 232 -5.28 -10.47 -24.38
N GLY A 233 -6.30 -9.63 -24.58
CA GLY A 233 -6.24 -8.44 -25.42
C GLY A 233 -5.44 -7.26 -24.86
N GLY A 234 -4.37 -7.48 -24.09
CA GLY A 234 -3.57 -6.48 -23.37
C GLY A 234 -3.65 -5.05 -23.92
N LEU A 235 -2.93 -4.78 -25.02
CA LEU A 235 -2.80 -3.43 -25.60
C LEU A 235 -4.06 -2.93 -26.35
N ILE A 236 -4.89 -3.85 -26.87
CA ILE A 236 -6.12 -3.50 -27.59
C ILE A 236 -7.31 -3.28 -26.64
N CYS A 237 -7.23 -3.80 -25.42
CA CYS A 237 -8.32 -3.77 -24.46
C CYS A 237 -8.46 -2.38 -23.85
N GLY A 238 -9.50 -1.66 -24.25
CA GLY A 238 -9.82 -0.34 -23.69
C GLY A 238 -9.99 -0.34 -22.16
N ALA A 239 -10.48 -1.42 -21.56
CA ALA A 239 -10.58 -1.54 -20.10
C ALA A 239 -9.21 -1.66 -19.44
N GLN A 240 -8.31 -2.49 -19.97
CA GLN A 240 -6.94 -2.59 -19.46
C GLN A 240 -6.22 -1.24 -19.60
N ARG A 241 -6.43 -0.53 -20.72
CA ARG A 241 -5.87 0.81 -20.93
C ARG A 241 -6.40 1.81 -19.90
N LYS A 242 -7.72 1.89 -19.72
CA LYS A 242 -8.36 2.76 -18.70
C LYS A 242 -7.82 2.48 -17.30
N GLU A 243 -7.81 1.22 -16.88
CA GLU A 243 -7.35 0.82 -15.55
C GLU A 243 -5.83 0.96 -15.37
N SER A 244 -5.05 0.79 -16.45
CA SER A 244 -3.60 1.05 -16.45
C SER A 244 -3.32 2.54 -16.26
N LEU A 245 -4.03 3.41 -16.97
CA LEU A 245 -3.90 4.86 -16.81
C LEU A 245 -4.35 5.31 -15.41
N LYS A 246 -5.47 4.79 -14.90
CA LYS A 246 -5.95 5.06 -13.52
C LYS A 246 -4.91 4.68 -12.48
N HIS A 247 -4.27 3.52 -12.65
CA HIS A 247 -3.19 3.09 -11.77
C HIS A 247 -1.97 3.99 -11.87
N PHE A 248 -1.54 4.30 -13.09
CA PHE A 248 -0.39 5.16 -13.35
C PHE A 248 -0.54 6.51 -12.65
N VAL A 249 -1.72 7.13 -12.72
CA VAL A 249 -1.98 8.44 -12.08
C VAL A 249 -2.38 8.36 -10.61
N SER A 250 -2.50 7.16 -10.04
CA SER A 250 -2.97 6.98 -8.67
C SER A 250 -2.04 7.59 -7.63
N ARG A 251 -2.57 7.84 -6.43
CA ARG A 251 -1.87 8.51 -5.32
C ARG A 251 -0.53 7.88 -4.90
N ARG A 252 -0.36 6.57 -5.09
CA ARG A 252 0.89 5.85 -4.75
C ARG A 252 1.84 5.68 -5.95
N ALA A 253 1.36 6.00 -7.15
CA ALA A 253 2.11 5.97 -8.41
C ALA A 253 2.58 7.38 -8.76
N MET A 254 2.06 8.00 -9.83
CA MET A 254 2.46 9.36 -10.24
C MET A 254 1.69 10.48 -9.53
N ASP A 255 0.61 10.19 -8.80
CA ASP A 255 -0.16 11.15 -8.00
C ASP A 255 -0.64 12.39 -8.77
N VAL A 256 -1.37 12.17 -9.87
CA VAL A 256 -1.88 13.27 -10.72
C VAL A 256 -3.26 13.70 -10.24
N ASP A 257 -3.29 14.77 -9.46
CA ASP A 257 -4.54 15.37 -9.00
C ASP A 257 -5.45 15.82 -10.16
N GLY A 258 -6.74 15.49 -10.05
CA GLY A 258 -7.75 15.86 -11.04
C GLY A 258 -7.91 14.88 -12.21
N MET A 259 -7.04 13.87 -12.34
CA MET A 259 -7.16 12.81 -13.34
C MET A 259 -8.04 11.65 -12.84
N GLY A 260 -9.33 11.93 -12.64
CA GLY A 260 -10.30 10.92 -12.17
C GLY A 260 -10.81 10.00 -13.28
N ASP A 261 -11.47 8.91 -12.89
CA ASP A 261 -12.01 7.86 -13.78
C ASP A 261 -12.74 8.41 -15.00
N LYS A 262 -13.66 9.37 -14.80
CA LYS A 262 -14.47 9.96 -15.89
C LYS A 262 -13.65 10.73 -16.92
N ILE A 263 -12.51 11.29 -16.54
CA ILE A 263 -11.63 12.00 -17.46
C ILE A 263 -10.83 10.98 -18.27
N ILE A 264 -10.27 9.96 -17.61
CA ILE A 264 -9.56 8.87 -18.26
C ILE A 264 -10.48 8.11 -19.22
N ASP A 265 -11.72 7.82 -18.80
CA ASP A 265 -12.72 7.16 -19.63
C ASP A 265 -12.93 7.91 -20.94
N GLN A 266 -13.15 9.23 -20.87
CA GLN A 266 -13.33 10.08 -22.05
C GLN A 266 -12.06 10.19 -22.90
N LEU A 267 -10.87 10.27 -22.28
CA LEU A 267 -9.60 10.33 -23.00
C LEU A 267 -9.34 9.06 -23.81
N VAL A 268 -9.68 7.89 -23.24
CA VAL A 268 -9.55 6.60 -23.92
C VAL A 268 -10.64 6.43 -24.97
N GLU A 269 -11.89 6.77 -24.67
CA GLU A 269 -13.02 6.64 -25.62
C GLU A 269 -12.89 7.56 -26.84
N LYS A 270 -12.30 8.75 -26.67
CA LYS A 270 -12.00 9.68 -27.76
C LYS A 270 -10.66 9.39 -28.45
N GLU A 271 -9.97 8.32 -28.06
CA GLU A 271 -8.64 7.94 -28.58
C GLU A 271 -7.60 9.06 -28.46
N TYR A 272 -7.74 9.92 -27.45
CA TYR A 272 -6.78 11.00 -27.19
C TYR A 272 -5.52 10.52 -26.47
N VAL A 273 -5.61 9.37 -25.79
CA VAL A 273 -4.53 8.77 -24.99
C VAL A 273 -4.51 7.27 -25.24
N HIS A 274 -3.35 6.76 -25.66
CA HIS A 274 -3.10 5.34 -25.90
C HIS A 274 -2.14 4.77 -24.86
N THR A 275 -1.13 5.54 -24.50
CA THR A 275 -0.11 5.18 -23.52
C THR A 275 -0.04 6.22 -22.39
N PRO A 276 0.59 5.90 -21.24
CA PRO A 276 0.82 6.89 -20.19
C PRO A 276 1.63 8.12 -20.65
N ALA A 277 2.51 7.98 -21.65
CA ALA A 277 3.29 9.10 -22.17
C ALA A 277 2.41 10.17 -22.83
N ASP A 278 1.33 9.75 -23.49
CA ASP A 278 0.38 10.68 -24.12
C ASP A 278 -0.28 11.64 -23.13
N LEU A 279 -0.35 11.27 -21.84
CA LEU A 279 -0.89 12.16 -20.80
C LEU A 279 -0.09 13.45 -20.70
N PHE A 280 1.24 13.38 -20.80
CA PHE A 280 2.12 14.54 -20.69
C PHE A 280 2.11 15.42 -21.95
N LYS A 281 1.55 14.90 -23.07
CA LYS A 281 1.32 15.62 -24.33
C LYS A 281 -0.02 16.36 -24.36
N LEU A 282 -0.86 16.22 -23.33
CA LEU A 282 -2.19 16.86 -23.27
C LEU A 282 -2.09 18.36 -23.06
N THR A 283 -2.84 19.12 -23.86
CA THR A 283 -2.97 20.57 -23.71
C THR A 283 -4.26 20.95 -23.01
N ALA A 284 -4.28 22.11 -22.35
CA ALA A 284 -5.49 22.63 -21.70
C ALA A 284 -6.65 22.80 -22.70
N GLY A 285 -6.35 23.16 -23.96
CA GLY A 285 -7.34 23.24 -25.02
C GLY A 285 -8.02 21.90 -25.32
N LYS A 286 -7.24 20.81 -25.46
CA LYS A 286 -7.77 19.46 -25.71
C LYS A 286 -8.63 18.97 -24.54
N LEU A 287 -8.20 19.24 -23.31
CA LEU A 287 -8.93 18.86 -22.10
C LEU A 287 -10.22 19.67 -21.87
N THR A 288 -10.26 20.93 -22.29
CA THR A 288 -11.45 21.79 -22.14
C THR A 288 -12.64 21.28 -22.97
N GLY A 289 -12.39 20.51 -24.03
CA GLY A 289 -13.43 19.89 -24.86
C GLY A 289 -14.08 18.64 -24.25
N LEU A 290 -13.65 18.19 -23.06
CA LEU A 290 -14.23 17.05 -22.37
C LEU A 290 -15.46 17.46 -21.56
N GLU A 291 -16.40 16.53 -21.38
CA GLU A 291 -17.56 16.76 -20.52
C GLU A 291 -17.11 17.00 -19.08
N ARG A 292 -17.73 18.01 -18.45
CA ARG A 292 -17.43 18.46 -17.08
C ARG A 292 -16.02 19.01 -16.88
N MET A 293 -15.31 19.35 -17.96
CA MET A 293 -14.07 20.12 -17.91
C MET A 293 -14.30 21.55 -18.38
N GLY A 294 -13.82 22.51 -17.59
CA GLY A 294 -13.73 23.92 -17.99
C GLY A 294 -12.27 24.35 -18.12
N PRO A 295 -11.99 25.55 -18.64
CA PRO A 295 -10.63 26.03 -18.86
C PRO A 295 -9.75 25.96 -17.60
N LYS A 296 -10.31 26.28 -16.44
CA LYS A 296 -9.58 26.25 -15.16
C LYS A 296 -9.26 24.82 -14.70
N SER A 297 -10.20 23.89 -14.79
CA SER A 297 -9.94 22.49 -14.40
C SER A 297 -8.98 21.81 -15.39
N ALA A 298 -9.08 22.12 -16.68
CA ALA A 298 -8.13 21.69 -17.70
C ALA A 298 -6.70 22.16 -17.38
N GLN A 299 -6.52 23.46 -17.08
CA GLN A 299 -5.20 23.96 -16.70
C GLN A 299 -4.68 23.33 -15.41
N ASN A 300 -5.54 23.09 -14.42
CA ASN A 300 -5.14 22.42 -13.18
C ASN A 300 -4.61 21.01 -13.44
N VAL A 301 -5.25 20.24 -14.33
CA VAL A 301 -4.78 18.89 -14.69
C VAL A 301 -3.45 18.95 -15.43
N VAL A 302 -3.26 19.88 -16.36
CA VAL A 302 -1.96 20.10 -17.04
C VAL A 302 -0.87 20.44 -16.02
N ASN A 303 -1.15 21.32 -15.06
CA ASN A 303 -0.19 21.67 -14.01
C ASN A 303 0.12 20.47 -13.10
N ALA A 304 -0.88 19.64 -12.79
CA ALA A 304 -0.69 18.42 -11.99
C ALA A 304 0.16 17.38 -12.74
N LEU A 305 -0.04 17.23 -14.05
CA LEU A 305 0.79 16.36 -14.91
C LEU A 305 2.24 16.84 -14.94
N GLU A 306 2.46 18.15 -15.09
CA GLU A 306 3.82 18.71 -15.08
C GLU A 306 4.51 18.46 -13.74
N LYS A 307 3.82 18.70 -12.63
CA LYS A 307 4.35 18.44 -11.28
C LYS A 307 4.66 16.95 -11.06
N ALA A 308 3.84 16.06 -11.61
CA ALA A 308 4.00 14.61 -11.45
C ALA A 308 5.22 14.04 -12.22
N LYS A 309 5.85 14.83 -13.10
CA LYS A 309 7.10 14.42 -13.77
C LYS A 309 8.23 14.20 -12.76
N GLU A 310 8.24 14.95 -11.67
CA GLU A 310 9.16 14.74 -10.55
C GLU A 310 8.62 13.60 -9.66
N THR A 311 9.33 12.47 -9.65
CA THR A 311 8.91 11.27 -8.91
C THR A 311 10.09 10.57 -8.23
N THR A 312 9.88 9.37 -7.69
CA THR A 312 10.94 8.48 -7.21
C THR A 312 11.02 7.23 -8.07
N PHE A 313 12.19 6.59 -8.14
CA PHE A 313 12.36 5.39 -8.95
C PHE A 313 11.36 4.29 -8.56
N ALA A 314 11.14 4.07 -7.26
CA ALA A 314 10.14 3.12 -6.76
C ALA A 314 8.71 3.43 -7.21
N ARG A 315 8.31 4.72 -7.19
CA ARG A 315 6.97 5.14 -7.61
C ARG A 315 6.79 5.01 -9.12
N PHE A 316 7.83 5.33 -9.90
CA PHE A 316 7.84 5.13 -11.34
C PHE A 316 7.66 3.65 -11.69
N LEU A 317 8.47 2.75 -11.11
CA LEU A 317 8.33 1.31 -11.32
C LEU A 317 6.94 0.79 -10.93
N TYR A 318 6.41 1.26 -9.81
CA TYR A 318 5.05 0.91 -9.39
C TYR A 318 4.02 1.41 -10.42
N ALA A 319 4.16 2.62 -10.94
CA ALA A 319 3.25 3.23 -11.91
C ALA A 319 3.16 2.46 -13.24
N LEU A 320 4.25 1.80 -13.67
CA LEU A 320 4.28 0.99 -14.89
C LEU A 320 3.35 -0.23 -14.82
N GLY A 321 2.94 -0.66 -13.61
CA GLY A 321 1.92 -1.68 -13.43
C GLY A 321 2.37 -3.09 -13.85
N ILE A 322 3.68 -3.38 -13.76
CA ILE A 322 4.24 -4.71 -14.01
C ILE A 322 3.52 -5.75 -13.14
N ARG A 323 3.14 -6.89 -13.73
CA ARG A 323 2.36 -7.94 -13.05
C ARG A 323 3.13 -8.47 -11.82
N GLU A 324 2.41 -8.65 -10.71
CA GLU A 324 2.93 -9.01 -9.37
C GLU A 324 3.91 -7.99 -8.73
N VAL A 325 4.20 -6.86 -9.37
CA VAL A 325 5.05 -5.82 -8.79
C VAL A 325 4.19 -4.80 -8.05
N GLY A 326 3.98 -5.06 -6.76
CA GLY A 326 3.31 -4.13 -5.84
C GLY A 326 4.22 -2.99 -5.35
N GLU A 327 3.69 -2.09 -4.53
CA GLU A 327 4.42 -0.93 -3.96
C GLU A 327 5.71 -1.36 -3.24
N ALA A 328 5.65 -2.44 -2.44
CA ALA A 328 6.80 -2.96 -1.70
C ALA A 328 7.85 -3.60 -2.64
N THR A 329 7.41 -4.39 -3.61
CA THR A 329 8.28 -5.01 -4.61
C THR A 329 8.97 -3.96 -5.48
N ALA A 330 8.25 -2.93 -5.92
CA ALA A 330 8.80 -1.82 -6.68
C ALA A 330 9.87 -1.06 -5.87
N ALA A 331 9.64 -0.85 -4.57
CA ALA A 331 10.64 -0.27 -3.67
C ALA A 331 11.86 -1.18 -3.49
N GLY A 332 11.65 -2.49 -3.36
CA GLY A 332 12.74 -3.48 -3.28
C GLY A 332 13.60 -3.53 -4.54
N LEU A 333 12.97 -3.55 -5.71
CA LEU A 333 13.66 -3.50 -7.02
C LEU A 333 14.43 -2.18 -7.18
N ALA A 334 13.80 -1.05 -6.88
CA ALA A 334 14.45 0.25 -6.96
C ALA A 334 15.67 0.35 -6.02
N ALA A 335 15.54 -0.16 -4.79
CA ALA A 335 16.62 -0.16 -3.81
C ALA A 335 17.77 -1.11 -4.19
N TYR A 336 17.47 -2.26 -4.79
CA TYR A 336 18.49 -3.25 -5.18
C TYR A 336 19.25 -2.82 -6.44
N PHE A 337 18.55 -2.37 -7.49
CA PHE A 337 19.17 -2.03 -8.78
C PHE A 337 19.65 -0.57 -8.86
N GLY A 338 19.05 0.35 -8.11
CA GLY A 338 19.42 1.76 -8.07
C GLY A 338 19.02 2.56 -9.31
N THR A 339 19.28 2.05 -10.52
CA THR A 339 18.94 2.70 -11.79
C THR A 339 18.03 1.83 -12.66
N LEU A 340 17.38 2.48 -13.64
CA LEU A 340 16.52 1.82 -14.61
C LEU A 340 17.32 0.93 -15.55
N GLU A 341 18.51 1.36 -15.95
CA GLU A 341 19.43 0.65 -16.86
C GLU A 341 19.92 -0.66 -16.24
N ALA A 342 20.21 -0.65 -14.93
CA ALA A 342 20.58 -1.87 -14.22
C ALA A 342 19.42 -2.87 -14.14
N LEU A 343 18.19 -2.37 -13.98
CA LEU A 343 16.99 -3.21 -13.91
C LEU A 343 16.59 -3.79 -15.28
N GLU A 344 16.64 -3.00 -16.35
CA GLU A 344 16.28 -3.46 -17.71
C GLU A 344 17.24 -4.54 -18.23
N ALA A 345 18.51 -4.48 -17.81
CA ALA A 345 19.54 -5.47 -18.18
C ALA A 345 19.51 -6.74 -17.31
N ALA A 346 18.69 -6.78 -16.26
CA ALA A 346 18.70 -7.86 -15.29
C ALA A 346 18.14 -9.18 -15.88
N SER A 347 18.86 -10.27 -15.62
CA SER A 347 18.38 -11.61 -15.92
C SER A 347 17.36 -12.08 -14.87
N ILE A 348 16.58 -13.12 -15.21
CA ILE A 348 15.66 -13.76 -14.25
C ILE A 348 16.42 -14.26 -12.99
N GLU A 349 17.67 -14.72 -13.14
CA GLU A 349 18.50 -15.14 -12.01
C GLU A 349 18.93 -13.97 -11.12
N GLU A 350 19.26 -12.82 -11.70
CA GLU A 350 19.62 -11.62 -10.94
C GLU A 350 18.41 -11.06 -10.19
N LEU A 351 17.24 -11.02 -10.85
CA LEU A 351 15.99 -10.58 -10.24
C LEU A 351 15.60 -11.42 -9.02
N GLN A 352 15.87 -12.73 -9.02
CA GLN A 352 15.61 -13.61 -7.88
C GLN A 352 16.54 -13.38 -6.67
N LYS A 353 17.62 -12.59 -6.82
CA LYS A 353 18.48 -12.20 -5.69
C LYS A 353 17.87 -11.07 -4.86
N VAL A 354 16.88 -10.36 -5.41
CA VAL A 354 16.16 -9.30 -4.70
C VAL A 354 15.31 -9.93 -3.60
N PRO A 355 15.36 -9.42 -2.36
CA PRO A 355 14.50 -9.91 -1.28
C PRO A 355 13.02 -9.90 -1.67
N ASP A 356 12.31 -10.97 -1.33
CA ASP A 356 10.89 -11.17 -1.63
C ASP A 356 10.51 -11.25 -3.13
N VAL A 357 11.49 -11.44 -4.03
CA VAL A 357 11.25 -11.66 -5.47
C VAL A 357 11.48 -13.13 -5.83
N GLY A 358 10.38 -13.85 -6.08
CA GLY A 358 10.43 -15.23 -6.59
C GLY A 358 10.44 -15.32 -8.12
N ILE A 359 10.51 -16.54 -8.64
CA ILE A 359 10.57 -16.82 -10.10
C ILE A 359 9.42 -16.18 -10.90
N VAL A 360 8.22 -16.12 -10.33
CA VAL A 360 7.04 -15.54 -11.00
C VAL A 360 7.23 -14.04 -11.24
N VAL A 361 7.61 -13.30 -10.19
CA VAL A 361 7.87 -11.85 -10.28
C VAL A 361 9.06 -11.58 -11.19
N ALA A 362 10.15 -12.35 -11.02
CA ALA A 362 11.34 -12.22 -11.86
C ALA A 362 11.03 -12.41 -13.34
N SER A 363 10.21 -13.42 -13.68
CA SER A 363 9.79 -13.67 -15.06
C SER A 363 8.93 -12.53 -15.61
N HIS A 364 7.99 -12.00 -14.82
CA HIS A 364 7.16 -10.87 -15.24
C HIS A 364 7.98 -9.59 -15.48
N VAL A 365 8.92 -9.28 -14.59
CA VAL A 365 9.80 -8.11 -14.75
C VAL A 365 10.69 -8.27 -15.98
N HIS A 366 11.34 -9.42 -16.13
CA HIS A 366 12.19 -9.70 -17.29
C HIS A 366 11.42 -9.61 -18.61
N ASN A 367 10.27 -10.30 -18.70
CA ASN A 367 9.45 -10.28 -19.92
C ASN A 367 8.91 -8.87 -20.22
N PHE A 368 8.59 -8.08 -19.19
CA PHE A 368 8.12 -6.71 -19.36
C PHE A 368 9.18 -5.82 -20.00
N PHE A 369 10.44 -5.87 -19.55
CA PHE A 369 11.55 -5.09 -20.14
C PHE A 369 12.09 -5.69 -21.45
N ALA A 370 11.88 -6.98 -21.70
CA ALA A 370 12.20 -7.63 -22.97
C ALA A 370 11.25 -7.21 -24.11
N GLU A 371 10.02 -6.80 -23.79
CA GLU A 371 9.02 -6.31 -24.74
C GLU A 371 9.35 -4.90 -25.25
N GLU A 372 9.40 -4.74 -26.58
CA GLU A 372 9.78 -3.48 -27.23
C GLU A 372 8.76 -2.37 -26.98
N SER A 373 7.46 -2.70 -26.99
CA SER A 373 6.41 -1.70 -26.75
C SER A 373 6.55 -1.03 -25.38
N ASN A 374 6.95 -1.79 -24.35
CA ASN A 374 7.12 -1.26 -23.00
C ASN A 374 8.35 -0.34 -22.91
N ARG A 375 9.47 -0.73 -23.52
CA ARG A 375 10.67 0.11 -23.61
C ARG A 375 10.39 1.42 -24.34
N ASN A 376 9.59 1.38 -25.41
CA ASN A 376 9.19 2.58 -26.15
C ASN A 376 8.36 3.53 -25.27
N VAL A 377 7.38 3.01 -24.52
CA VAL A 377 6.59 3.83 -23.57
C VAL A 377 7.47 4.46 -22.49
N ILE A 378 8.42 3.71 -21.93
CA ILE A 378 9.36 4.23 -20.93
C ILE A 378 10.24 5.33 -21.54
N SER A 379 10.79 5.10 -22.74
CA SER A 379 11.59 6.09 -23.45
C SER A 379 10.80 7.37 -23.75
N GLU A 380 9.53 7.25 -24.15
CA GLU A 380 8.66 8.42 -24.35
C GLU A 380 8.40 9.16 -23.02
N LEU A 381 8.13 8.45 -21.92
CA LEU A 381 7.95 9.07 -20.60
C LEU A 381 9.18 9.87 -20.17
N LEU A 382 10.38 9.33 -20.38
CA LEU A 382 11.64 10.02 -20.12
C LEU A 382 11.81 11.23 -21.04
N ALA A 383 11.46 11.12 -22.32
CA ALA A 383 11.52 12.22 -23.28
C ALA A 383 10.53 13.36 -22.96
N GLU A 384 9.37 13.05 -22.40
CA GLU A 384 8.40 14.04 -21.89
C GLU A 384 8.87 14.71 -20.58
N GLY A 385 10.00 14.27 -20.01
CA GLY A 385 10.66 14.90 -18.87
C GLY A 385 10.34 14.27 -17.51
N VAL A 386 9.75 13.06 -17.47
CA VAL A 386 9.62 12.31 -16.21
C VAL A 386 11.02 11.97 -15.70
N HIS A 387 11.29 12.30 -14.44
CA HIS A 387 12.60 12.13 -13.82
C HIS A 387 12.48 11.83 -12.33
N TRP A 388 13.54 11.24 -11.80
CA TRP A 388 13.71 10.98 -10.38
C TRP A 388 15.18 11.23 -10.01
N PRO A 389 15.50 11.45 -8.73
CA PRO A 389 16.88 11.58 -8.29
C PRO A 389 17.68 10.34 -8.70
N ALA A 390 18.84 10.55 -9.33
CA ALA A 390 19.80 9.47 -9.54
C ALA A 390 20.14 8.84 -8.17
N PRO A 391 20.37 7.52 -8.10
CA PRO A 391 20.87 6.93 -6.87
C PRO A 391 22.12 7.69 -6.45
N ILE A 392 22.22 7.99 -5.16
CA ILE A 392 23.43 8.60 -4.61
C ILE A 392 24.52 7.54 -4.71
N VAL A 393 25.25 7.54 -5.82
CA VAL A 393 26.49 6.79 -5.97
C VAL A 393 27.49 7.54 -5.12
N ILE A 394 27.64 7.10 -3.88
CA ILE A 394 28.67 7.59 -2.99
C ILE A 394 29.97 6.98 -3.51
N ASN A 395 30.61 7.68 -4.44
CA ASN A 395 31.95 7.35 -4.92
C ASN A 395 32.90 7.57 -3.76
N ALA A 396 33.13 6.50 -3.01
CA ALA A 396 33.97 6.53 -1.83
C ALA A 396 35.46 6.83 -2.14
N GLU A 397 35.84 6.95 -3.41
CA GLU A 397 37.17 7.38 -3.83
C GLU A 397 37.31 8.92 -3.95
N GLU A 398 36.19 9.67 -4.04
CA GLU A 398 36.19 11.13 -4.15
C GLU A 398 35.82 11.86 -2.85
N ILE A 399 35.43 11.12 -1.82
CA ILE A 399 35.11 11.67 -0.50
C ILE A 399 36.38 11.61 0.35
N ASP A 400 36.95 12.77 0.69
CA ASP A 400 38.02 12.90 1.68
C ASP A 400 37.46 12.66 3.10
N SER A 401 37.20 11.39 3.39
CA SER A 401 36.61 10.92 4.65
C SER A 401 37.40 9.73 5.19
N PRO A 402 37.65 9.66 6.51
CA PRO A 402 38.33 8.52 7.15
C PRO A 402 37.57 7.20 7.02
N PHE A 403 36.30 7.24 6.61
CA PHE A 403 35.42 6.10 6.43
C PHE A 403 35.22 5.70 4.97
N ALA A 404 35.72 6.50 4.02
CA ALA A 404 35.49 6.28 2.61
C ALA A 404 36.12 4.94 2.15
N GLY A 405 35.30 4.10 1.53
CA GLY A 405 35.70 2.81 0.94
C GLY A 405 35.80 1.67 1.95
N LYS A 406 35.70 1.97 3.25
CA LYS A 406 35.80 0.98 4.34
C LYS A 406 34.48 0.27 4.61
N THR A 407 34.57 -1.00 4.98
CA THR A 407 33.45 -1.80 5.46
C THR A 407 33.34 -1.69 6.97
N VAL A 408 32.29 -1.01 7.45
CA VAL A 408 32.09 -0.65 8.85
C VAL A 408 30.97 -1.49 9.47
N VAL A 409 31.15 -2.01 10.69
CA VAL A 409 30.10 -2.75 11.43
C VAL A 409 29.76 -2.04 12.73
N LEU A 410 28.48 -1.70 12.90
CA LEU A 410 27.96 -1.12 14.14
C LEU A 410 27.49 -2.23 15.10
N THR A 411 28.04 -2.24 16.31
CA THR A 411 27.65 -3.17 17.38
C THR A 411 27.43 -2.46 18.71
N GLY A 412 26.54 -2.99 19.55
CA GLY A 412 26.10 -2.32 20.77
C GLY A 412 25.04 -1.24 20.54
N SER A 413 24.62 -0.60 21.64
CA SER A 413 23.75 0.57 21.68
C SER A 413 24.58 1.84 21.67
N LEU A 414 24.18 2.78 20.82
CA LEU A 414 24.75 4.13 20.73
C LEU A 414 23.91 5.06 21.60
N SER A 415 24.59 5.92 22.37
CA SER A 415 24.03 6.82 23.38
C SER A 415 23.74 8.23 22.85
N GLN A 416 24.48 8.67 21.83
CA GLN A 416 24.42 10.03 21.29
C GLN A 416 23.64 10.14 19.98
N MET A 417 23.46 9.04 19.24
CA MET A 417 22.59 8.99 18.06
C MET A 417 21.98 7.62 17.85
N SER A 418 20.89 7.55 17.07
CA SER A 418 20.32 6.25 16.72
C SER A 418 21.25 5.46 15.80
N ARG A 419 21.16 4.12 15.82
CA ARG A 419 21.94 3.26 14.91
C ARG A 419 21.64 3.52 13.44
N ASP A 420 20.41 3.92 13.13
CA ASP A 420 20.00 4.20 11.76
C ASP A 420 20.55 5.54 11.28
N ASP A 421 20.61 6.55 12.16
CA ASP A 421 21.26 7.84 11.86
C ASP A 421 22.77 7.68 11.70
N ALA A 422 23.41 6.91 12.58
CA ALA A 422 24.83 6.57 12.46
C ALA A 422 25.12 5.86 11.14
N LYS A 423 24.25 4.91 10.76
CA LYS A 423 24.35 4.20 9.49
C LYS A 423 24.18 5.16 8.31
N ALA A 424 23.21 6.06 8.34
CA ALA A 424 22.99 7.04 7.29
C ALA A 424 24.21 7.96 7.11
N ARG A 425 24.75 8.51 8.21
CA ARG A 425 25.95 9.37 8.18
C ARG A 425 27.20 8.65 7.69
N LEU A 426 27.42 7.41 8.15
CA LEU A 426 28.55 6.61 7.68
C LEU A 426 28.43 6.31 6.18
N VAL A 427 27.21 6.02 5.70
CA VAL A 427 26.95 5.83 4.28
C VAL A 427 27.22 7.13 3.52
N GLU A 428 26.70 8.28 3.96
CA GLU A 428 26.97 9.62 3.38
C GLU A 428 28.47 9.91 3.21
N LEU A 429 29.29 9.42 4.14
CA LEU A 429 30.74 9.59 4.15
C LEU A 429 31.52 8.50 3.39
N GLY A 430 30.85 7.68 2.59
CA GLY A 430 31.47 6.68 1.71
C GLY A 430 31.72 5.31 2.35
N ALA A 431 31.19 5.03 3.54
CA ALA A 431 31.36 3.75 4.20
C ALA A 431 30.35 2.70 3.72
N LYS A 432 30.77 1.44 3.65
CA LYS A 432 29.90 0.28 3.45
C LYS A 432 29.50 -0.29 4.81
N VAL A 433 28.27 -0.02 5.26
CA VAL A 433 27.82 -0.51 6.58
C VAL A 433 27.29 -1.94 6.49
N ALA A 434 27.97 -2.89 7.13
CA ALA A 434 27.63 -4.30 7.14
C ALA A 434 26.97 -4.75 8.46
N GLY A 435 26.08 -5.74 8.39
CA GLY A 435 25.36 -6.28 9.55
C GLY A 435 26.15 -7.29 10.40
N SER A 436 27.29 -7.78 9.91
CA SER A 436 28.08 -8.83 10.56
C SER A 436 29.59 -8.61 10.37
N VAL A 437 30.38 -9.04 11.36
CA VAL A 437 31.85 -8.98 11.31
C VAL A 437 32.38 -10.17 10.51
N SER A 438 33.21 -9.87 9.51
CA SER A 438 33.86 -10.83 8.62
C SER A 438 35.32 -10.44 8.37
N LYS A 439 36.09 -11.27 7.65
CA LYS A 439 37.46 -10.93 7.22
C LYS A 439 37.53 -9.71 6.27
N LYS A 440 36.40 -9.28 5.70
CA LYS A 440 36.29 -8.10 4.85
C LYS A 440 35.87 -6.83 5.60
N THR A 441 35.69 -6.93 6.93
CA THR A 441 35.32 -5.80 7.77
C THR A 441 36.59 -5.04 8.13
N ASP A 442 36.61 -3.74 7.84
CA ASP A 442 37.78 -2.88 8.06
C ASP A 442 37.72 -2.20 9.44
N LEU A 443 36.51 -1.87 9.92
CA LEU A 443 36.32 -1.12 11.16
C LEU A 443 35.04 -1.59 11.89
N VAL A 444 35.11 -1.68 13.21
CA VAL A 444 33.96 -1.97 14.07
C VAL A 444 33.74 -0.81 15.03
N ILE A 445 32.53 -0.27 15.05
CA ILE A 445 32.13 0.78 15.99
C ILE A 445 31.34 0.12 17.10
N ALA A 446 31.89 0.17 18.32
CA ALA A 446 31.36 -0.50 19.49
C ALA A 446 30.74 0.50 20.47
N GLY A 447 29.41 0.46 20.58
CA GLY A 447 28.66 1.13 21.64
C GLY A 447 28.55 0.27 22.91
N GLU A 448 27.68 0.69 23.83
CA GLU A 448 27.40 -0.07 25.05
C GLU A 448 26.87 -1.47 24.72
N ALA A 449 27.25 -2.48 25.51
CA ALA A 449 26.84 -3.88 25.31
C ALA A 449 27.18 -4.48 23.92
N ALA A 450 28.31 -4.10 23.32
CA ALA A 450 28.78 -4.54 21.99
C ALA A 450 28.95 -6.07 21.78
N GLY A 451 28.87 -6.88 22.84
CA GLY A 451 28.58 -8.32 22.79
C GLY A 451 29.47 -9.17 21.86
N SER A 452 28.86 -10.15 21.19
CA SER A 452 29.56 -11.19 20.41
C SER A 452 30.27 -10.69 19.14
N LYS A 453 29.87 -9.54 18.60
CA LYS A 453 30.52 -8.93 17.43
C LYS A 453 31.83 -8.23 17.80
N LEU A 454 31.91 -7.64 18.99
CA LEU A 454 33.15 -7.07 19.53
C LEU A 454 34.20 -8.17 19.73
N ALA A 455 33.82 -9.28 20.35
CA ALA A 455 34.70 -10.43 20.54
C ALA A 455 35.23 -10.96 19.19
N LYS A 456 34.34 -11.10 18.20
CA LYS A 456 34.71 -11.56 16.85
C LYS A 456 35.63 -10.57 16.11
N ALA A 457 35.48 -9.27 16.33
CA ALA A 457 36.36 -8.25 15.76
C ALA A 457 37.78 -8.34 16.36
N GLN A 458 37.87 -8.51 17.67
CA GLN A 458 39.12 -8.69 18.39
C GLN A 458 39.86 -9.97 17.97
N GLU A 459 39.15 -11.09 17.79
CA GLU A 459 39.71 -12.34 17.29
C GLU A 459 40.29 -12.23 15.88
N LEU A 460 39.66 -11.41 15.03
CA LEU A 460 40.08 -11.21 13.64
C LEU A 460 41.11 -10.08 13.48
N GLY A 461 41.49 -9.39 14.57
CA GLY A 461 42.44 -8.27 14.54
C GLY A 461 41.91 -7.05 13.79
N ILE A 462 40.59 -6.85 13.77
CA ILE A 462 39.93 -5.74 13.08
C ILE A 462 39.93 -4.51 13.99
N GLU A 463 40.15 -3.32 13.43
CA GLU A 463 40.17 -2.06 14.17
C GLU A 463 38.80 -1.81 14.85
N VAL A 464 38.83 -1.44 16.13
CA VAL A 464 37.63 -1.15 16.93
C VAL A 464 37.72 0.25 17.49
N ILE A 465 36.70 1.08 17.24
CA ILE A 465 36.54 2.41 17.83
C ILE A 465 35.24 2.50 18.63
N ASP A 466 35.17 3.43 19.58
CA ASP A 466 33.95 3.71 20.34
C ASP A 466 33.09 4.79 19.66
N GLU A 467 31.91 5.04 20.23
CA GLU A 467 30.98 6.06 19.73
C GLU A 467 31.56 7.48 19.77
N ALA A 468 32.38 7.79 20.78
CA ALA A 468 32.98 9.12 20.93
C ALA A 468 34.01 9.38 19.83
N GLU A 469 34.82 8.38 19.49
CA GLU A 469 35.81 8.46 18.42
C GLU A 469 35.13 8.47 17.04
N MET A 470 34.02 7.73 16.87
CA MET A 470 33.19 7.86 15.66
C MET A 470 32.74 9.31 15.46
N LEU A 471 32.16 9.94 16.48
CA LEU A 471 31.68 11.32 16.40
C LEU A 471 32.79 12.32 16.07
N ARG A 472 33.96 12.15 16.68
CA ARG A 472 35.15 12.97 16.37
C ARG A 472 35.54 12.88 14.91
N LEU A 473 35.50 11.68 14.33
CA LEU A 473 35.80 11.44 12.92
C LEU A 473 34.67 11.87 11.97
N LEU A 474 33.43 11.94 12.46
CA LEU A 474 32.27 12.52 11.76
C LEU A 474 32.30 14.06 11.73
N GLY A 475 33.25 14.71 12.41
CA GLY A 475 33.38 16.17 12.45
C GLY A 475 32.33 16.88 13.29
N SER A 476 31.79 16.20 14.32
CA SER A 476 30.81 16.74 15.27
C SER A 476 31.39 16.90 16.67
#